data_AF-A0A2N3HPQ7-F1
#
_entry.id   AF-A0A2N3HPQ7-F1
#
_cell.length_a   1.000
_cell.length_b   1.000
_cell.length_c   1.000
_cell.angle_alpha   90.00
_cell.angle_beta   90.00
_cell.angle_gamma   90.00
#
_symmetry.space_group_name_H-M   'P 1'
#
loop_
_entity.id
_entity.type
_entity.pdbx_description
1 polymer ?
#
loop_
_entity_poly.entity_id
_entity_poly.type
_entity_poly.pdbx_seq_one_letter_code
_entity_poly.pdbx_strand_id
1 'polypeptide(L)'
;MNTFIIELKPRRIATFLVLFILLMGCKNETPEINITEDSSDADKNNLTEVIWHIKAIHPDGKLLDIKAIGEDGTIFDVKAIQDKNQRSILDIKALVNGKQLPVKVLVTEDKYMPVKAIDVDGTIIDIKALSADGDMLDVKGVTQSGNIINIKAINKEGEFYGIKAISPNGWVNDVKGIKMNKETVEEVVSGVEVYAHIKGLTQSYY
;
A
#
# COMPACT_ATOMS: atom_id res chain seq x y z
N MET A 1 40.67 -28.94 28.64
CA MET A 1 41.61 -30.06 28.81
C MET A 1 40.86 -31.25 29.39
N ASN A 2 40.52 -32.21 28.55
CA ASN A 2 40.75 -33.65 28.78
C ASN A 2 40.45 -34.37 27.47
N THR A 3 41.53 -34.75 26.81
CA THR A 3 41.60 -35.65 25.67
C THR A 3 41.58 -37.08 26.21
N PHE A 4 40.94 -38.05 25.54
CA PHE A 4 41.57 -39.35 25.27
C PHE A 4 40.80 -40.11 24.18
N ILE A 5 41.52 -40.33 23.09
CA ILE A 5 41.23 -41.23 21.97
C ILE A 5 41.70 -42.63 22.36
N ILE A 6 40.98 -43.70 21.99
CA ILE A 6 41.60 -45.00 21.66
C ILE A 6 40.90 -45.64 20.45
N GLU A 7 41.73 -45.95 19.46
CA GLU A 7 41.50 -46.61 18.18
C GLU A 7 41.55 -48.17 18.23
N LEU A 8 41.24 -48.76 17.05
CA LEU A 8 41.70 -50.03 16.44
C LEU A 8 40.75 -51.25 16.57
N LYS A 9 40.06 -51.70 15.49
CA LYS A 9 40.49 -52.53 14.31
C LYS A 9 41.01 -53.93 14.69
N PRO A 10 41.08 -54.96 13.80
CA PRO A 10 40.47 -55.23 12.48
C PRO A 10 40.03 -56.73 12.29
N ARG A 11 39.49 -57.09 11.11
CA ARG A 11 39.70 -58.36 10.32
C ARG A 11 38.41 -58.73 9.57
N ARG A 12 38.34 -58.63 8.23
CA ARG A 12 39.01 -59.41 7.16
C ARG A 12 38.14 -60.60 6.69
N ILE A 13 38.04 -60.73 5.36
CA ILE A 13 37.74 -61.97 4.57
C ILE A 13 36.23 -62.28 4.49
N ALA A 14 35.59 -62.65 3.37
CA ALA A 14 36.03 -63.08 2.06
C ALA A 14 34.94 -62.77 1.02
N THR A 15 35.41 -62.60 -0.21
CA THR A 15 34.70 -62.73 -1.48
C THR A 15 33.87 -64.02 -1.55
N PHE A 16 32.58 -63.93 -1.89
CA PHE A 16 31.87 -65.01 -2.57
C PHE A 16 31.02 -64.44 -3.70
N LEU A 17 31.55 -64.65 -4.90
CA LEU A 17 30.92 -64.46 -6.18
C LEU A 17 30.12 -65.73 -6.48
N VAL A 18 28.79 -65.71 -6.38
CA VAL A 18 27.93 -66.58 -7.21
C VAL A 18 26.66 -65.81 -7.58
N LEU A 19 26.67 -65.44 -8.84
CA LEU A 19 25.57 -65.01 -9.68
C LEU A 19 24.62 -66.20 -9.92
N PHE A 20 23.33 -66.11 -9.54
CA PHE A 20 22.28 -66.89 -10.21
C PHE A 20 20.87 -66.28 -10.05
N ILE A 21 20.46 -65.60 -11.14
CA ILE A 21 19.14 -65.66 -11.79
C ILE A 21 17.93 -65.00 -11.12
N LEU A 22 17.64 -63.80 -11.63
CA LEU A 22 16.36 -63.23 -12.05
C LEU A 22 15.10 -64.09 -11.82
N LEU A 23 14.18 -63.56 -11.00
CA LEU A 23 12.75 -63.59 -11.29
C LEU A 23 12.13 -62.22 -11.00
N MET A 24 11.38 -61.76 -12.01
CA MET A 24 10.65 -60.51 -12.09
C MET A 24 9.68 -60.30 -10.93
N GLY A 25 9.57 -59.05 -10.49
CA GLY A 25 8.53 -58.60 -9.58
C GLY A 25 8.65 -57.11 -9.33
N CYS A 26 7.90 -56.31 -10.11
CA CYS A 26 7.86 -54.85 -10.09
C CYS A 26 7.84 -54.25 -8.69
N LYS A 27 8.69 -53.25 -8.45
CA LYS A 27 8.48 -52.19 -7.45
C LYS A 27 9.26 -50.93 -7.85
N ASN A 28 8.49 -49.95 -8.34
CA ASN A 28 8.66 -48.50 -8.21
C ASN A 28 10.09 -47.96 -8.32
N GLU A 29 10.51 -47.71 -9.55
CA GLU A 29 11.53 -46.70 -9.82
C GLU A 29 10.88 -45.31 -9.71
N THR A 30 11.32 -44.54 -8.73
CA THR A 30 11.23 -43.07 -8.75
C THR A 30 11.91 -42.56 -10.02
N PRO A 31 11.22 -41.84 -10.92
CA PRO A 31 11.90 -41.16 -12.01
C PRO A 31 12.52 -39.87 -11.48
N GLU A 32 13.82 -39.75 -11.67
CA GLU A 32 14.59 -38.51 -11.58
C GLU A 32 13.93 -37.45 -12.48
N ILE A 33 13.51 -36.32 -11.89
CA ILE A 33 13.09 -35.16 -12.67
C ILE A 33 14.37 -34.45 -13.13
N ASN A 34 14.74 -34.69 -14.38
CA ASN A 34 15.66 -33.84 -15.13
C ASN A 34 15.05 -32.43 -15.20
N ILE A 35 15.74 -31.45 -14.61
CA ILE A 35 15.42 -30.03 -14.81
C ILE A 35 15.87 -29.68 -16.24
N THR A 36 14.95 -29.83 -17.18
CA THR A 36 14.96 -28.96 -18.36
C THR A 36 14.44 -27.60 -17.91
N GLU A 37 15.36 -26.64 -17.80
CA GLU A 37 15.03 -25.21 -17.80
C GLU A 37 14.32 -24.89 -19.12
N ASP A 38 13.01 -25.08 -19.16
CA ASP A 38 12.15 -24.42 -20.13
C ASP A 38 11.58 -23.17 -19.46
N SER A 39 12.31 -22.08 -19.68
CA SER A 39 11.91 -20.74 -19.30
C SER A 39 10.79 -20.27 -20.22
N SER A 40 9.53 -20.46 -19.81
CA SER A 40 8.43 -19.69 -20.38
C SER A 40 7.33 -19.43 -19.34
N ASP A 41 7.11 -18.14 -19.15
CA ASP A 41 5.84 -17.53 -18.77
C ASP A 41 5.41 -17.55 -17.29
N ALA A 42 5.86 -16.48 -16.62
CA ALA A 42 4.96 -15.48 -16.08
C ALA A 42 3.77 -15.97 -15.24
N ASP A 43 4.03 -16.40 -14.02
CA ASP A 43 3.09 -16.15 -12.92
C ASP A 43 3.47 -14.84 -12.22
N LYS A 44 3.33 -13.73 -12.96
CA LYS A 44 3.13 -12.44 -12.32
C LYS A 44 1.74 -12.51 -11.72
N ASN A 45 1.67 -12.89 -10.44
CA ASN A 45 0.51 -12.72 -9.56
C ASN A 45 -0.23 -11.42 -9.94
N ASN A 46 -1.28 -11.56 -10.75
CA ASN A 46 -2.08 -10.42 -11.21
C ASN A 46 -3.01 -10.06 -10.05
N LEU A 47 -2.44 -9.36 -9.06
CA LEU A 47 -3.17 -8.78 -7.94
C LEU A 47 -4.04 -7.67 -8.53
N THR A 48 -5.30 -7.98 -8.81
CA THR A 48 -6.25 -6.97 -9.30
C THR A 48 -6.58 -6.01 -8.17
N GLU A 49 -5.87 -4.88 -8.10
CA GLU A 49 -6.21 -3.77 -7.22
C GLU A 49 -7.60 -3.21 -7.60
N VAL A 50 -8.46 -2.99 -6.61
CA VAL A 50 -9.73 -2.29 -6.82
C VAL A 50 -9.50 -0.80 -6.55
N ILE A 51 -9.79 0.03 -7.57
CA ILE A 51 -9.59 1.47 -7.52
C ILE A 51 -10.88 2.17 -7.12
N TRP A 52 -10.81 2.97 -6.06
CA TRP A 52 -11.92 3.76 -5.55
C TRP A 52 -11.69 5.25 -5.88
N HIS A 53 -12.76 5.94 -6.27
CA HIS A 53 -12.73 7.38 -6.49
C HIS A 53 -12.68 8.13 -5.17
N ILE A 54 -11.88 9.19 -5.08
CA ILE A 54 -11.92 10.10 -3.94
C ILE A 54 -12.68 11.36 -4.34
N LYS A 55 -13.70 11.72 -3.55
CA LYS A 55 -14.55 12.90 -3.79
C LYS A 55 -14.68 13.74 -2.53
N ALA A 56 -14.68 15.06 -2.69
CA ALA A 56 -15.26 15.95 -1.69
C ALA A 56 -16.78 16.05 -1.93
N ILE A 57 -17.56 16.10 -0.86
CA ILE A 57 -19.01 16.19 -0.90
C ILE A 57 -19.42 17.57 -0.40
N HIS A 58 -19.91 18.40 -1.31
CA HIS A 58 -20.49 19.70 -1.00
C HIS A 58 -21.81 19.51 -0.21
N PRO A 59 -22.18 20.44 0.70
CA PRO A 59 -23.42 20.33 1.49
C PRO A 59 -24.71 20.15 0.67
N ASP A 60 -24.74 20.64 -0.58
CA ASP A 60 -25.86 20.47 -1.52
C ASP A 60 -25.87 19.11 -2.27
N GLY A 61 -24.90 18.23 -1.98
CA GLY A 61 -24.77 16.91 -2.58
C GLY A 61 -23.88 16.84 -3.83
N LYS A 62 -23.34 17.96 -4.33
CA LYS A 62 -22.38 17.94 -5.44
C LYS A 62 -21.07 17.25 -5.04
N LEU A 63 -20.50 16.52 -5.99
CA LEU A 63 -19.22 15.83 -5.82
C LEU A 63 -18.11 16.61 -6.51
N LEU A 64 -17.04 16.89 -5.78
CA LEU A 64 -15.83 17.51 -6.29
C LEU A 64 -14.74 16.45 -6.38
N ASP A 65 -13.96 16.50 -7.45
CA ASP A 65 -12.86 15.56 -7.68
C ASP A 65 -11.68 15.89 -6.79
N ILE A 66 -11.11 14.90 -6.08
CA ILE A 66 -9.81 15.09 -5.45
C ILE A 66 -8.71 14.77 -6.45
N LYS A 67 -7.80 15.73 -6.65
CA LYS A 67 -6.72 15.67 -7.65
C LYS A 67 -5.40 16.11 -7.05
N ALA A 68 -4.32 15.61 -7.63
CA ALA A 68 -2.98 16.11 -7.39
C ALA A 68 -2.62 17.11 -8.50
N ILE A 69 -2.06 18.26 -8.13
CA ILE A 69 -1.73 19.36 -9.05
C ILE A 69 -0.22 19.49 -9.11
N GLY A 70 0.36 19.18 -10.28
CA GLY A 70 1.77 19.37 -10.56
C GLY A 70 2.15 20.84 -10.62
N GLU A 71 3.45 21.14 -10.53
CA GLU A 71 3.97 22.51 -10.56
C GLU A 71 3.64 23.25 -11.87
N ASP A 72 3.54 22.52 -12.98
CA ASP A 72 3.17 23.00 -14.31
C ASP A 72 1.65 23.13 -14.51
N GLY A 73 0.85 22.82 -13.48
CA GLY A 73 -0.61 22.78 -13.53
C GLY A 73 -1.18 21.47 -14.06
N THR A 74 -0.36 20.45 -14.35
CA THR A 74 -0.84 19.13 -14.76
C THR A 74 -1.69 18.50 -13.66
N ILE A 75 -2.84 17.95 -14.04
CA ILE A 75 -3.81 17.37 -13.10
C ILE A 75 -3.68 15.85 -13.12
N PHE A 76 -3.40 15.28 -11.96
CA PHE A 76 -3.26 13.85 -11.74
C PHE A 76 -4.37 13.30 -10.85
N ASP A 77 -4.68 12.02 -11.04
CA ASP A 77 -5.72 11.35 -10.28
C ASP A 77 -5.28 11.03 -8.86
N VAL A 78 -6.19 11.19 -7.89
CA VAL A 78 -6.02 10.68 -6.52
C VAL A 78 -7.07 9.60 -6.27
N LYS A 79 -6.63 8.41 -5.85
CA LYS A 79 -7.48 7.23 -5.69
C LYS A 79 -7.24 6.56 -4.34
N ALA A 80 -8.26 5.85 -3.86
CA ALA A 80 -8.07 4.81 -2.85
C ALA A 80 -7.74 3.50 -3.55
N ILE A 81 -6.71 2.81 -3.06
CA ILE A 81 -6.26 1.52 -3.58
C ILE A 81 -6.66 0.44 -2.57
N GLN A 82 -7.44 -0.53 -3.03
CA GLN A 82 -7.81 -1.71 -2.26
C GLN A 82 -7.06 -2.93 -2.82
N ASP A 83 -6.08 -3.41 -2.06
CA ASP A 83 -5.45 -4.72 -2.32
C ASP A 83 -6.38 -5.85 -1.84
N LYS A 84 -6.30 -7.02 -2.47
CA LYS A 84 -7.07 -8.23 -2.10
C LYS A 84 -6.89 -8.63 -0.63
N ASN A 85 -5.74 -8.30 -0.06
CA ASN A 85 -5.39 -8.59 1.34
C ASN A 85 -5.91 -7.54 2.32
N GLN A 86 -6.35 -6.37 1.84
CA GLN A 86 -6.72 -5.22 2.66
C GLN A 86 -8.21 -4.92 2.50
N ARG A 87 -9.02 -5.30 3.48
CA ARG A 87 -10.50 -5.17 3.39
C ARG A 87 -11.07 -3.98 4.17
N SER A 88 -10.37 -3.49 5.18
CA SER A 88 -10.92 -2.53 6.16
C SER A 88 -10.35 -1.11 6.07
N ILE A 89 -9.15 -0.97 5.50
CA ILE A 89 -8.43 0.29 5.42
C ILE A 89 -7.90 0.40 3.99
N LEU A 90 -8.08 1.54 3.34
CA LEU A 90 -7.63 1.77 1.97
C LEU A 90 -6.48 2.77 1.95
N ASP A 91 -5.51 2.54 1.09
CA ASP A 91 -4.40 3.46 0.88
C ASP A 91 -4.79 4.57 -0.08
N ILE A 92 -4.50 5.82 0.27
CA ILE A 92 -4.74 6.95 -0.63
C ILE A 92 -3.44 7.29 -1.37
N LYS A 93 -3.51 7.28 -2.70
CA LYS A 93 -2.37 7.49 -3.59
C LYS A 93 -2.69 8.53 -4.65
N ALA A 94 -1.70 9.34 -5.01
CA ALA A 94 -1.72 10.15 -6.22
C ALA A 94 -1.05 9.36 -7.36
N LEU A 95 -1.67 9.34 -8.53
CA LEU A 95 -1.22 8.60 -9.71
C LEU A 95 -0.50 9.56 -10.66
N VAL A 96 0.80 9.77 -10.42
CA VAL A 96 1.61 10.80 -11.10
C VAL A 96 2.62 10.13 -12.01
N ASN A 97 2.55 10.39 -13.32
CA ASN A 97 3.50 9.90 -14.32
C ASN A 97 3.77 8.37 -14.22
N GLY A 98 2.71 7.57 -14.03
CA GLY A 98 2.81 6.11 -13.89
C GLY A 98 3.27 5.62 -12.52
N LYS A 99 3.54 6.51 -11.56
CA LYS A 99 3.88 6.16 -10.17
C LYS A 99 2.67 6.32 -9.24
N GLN A 100 2.63 5.52 -8.18
CA GLN A 100 1.68 5.70 -7.07
C GLN A 100 2.38 6.39 -5.89
N LEU A 101 2.16 7.70 -5.74
CA LEU A 101 2.77 8.50 -4.69
C LEU A 101 1.91 8.48 -3.40
N PRO A 102 2.52 8.36 -2.21
CA PRO A 102 1.79 8.44 -0.96
C PRO A 102 1.18 9.83 -0.75
N VAL A 103 -0.07 9.87 -0.31
CA VAL A 103 -0.72 11.10 0.18
C VAL A 103 -0.67 11.12 1.71
N LYS A 104 -0.21 12.23 2.29
CA LYS A 104 0.11 12.35 3.72
C LYS A 104 -0.35 13.68 4.28
N VAL A 105 -0.56 13.70 5.61
CA VAL A 105 -0.63 14.96 6.37
C VAL A 105 0.81 15.34 6.71
N LEU A 106 1.24 16.56 6.40
CA LEU A 106 2.60 17.01 6.75
C LEU A 106 2.59 17.75 8.09
N VAL A 107 3.76 17.78 8.73
CA VAL A 107 3.98 18.60 9.93
C VAL A 107 3.83 20.08 9.58
N THR A 108 3.16 20.83 10.45
CA THR A 108 3.01 22.28 10.34
C THR A 108 2.73 22.89 11.71
N GLU A 109 2.98 24.20 11.82
CA GLU A 109 2.53 25.04 12.94
C GLU A 109 1.20 25.76 12.62
N ASP A 110 0.74 25.68 11.37
CA ASP A 110 -0.50 26.30 10.92
C ASP A 110 -1.74 25.67 11.57
N LYS A 111 -2.82 26.46 11.63
CA LYS A 111 -4.13 26.01 12.12
C LYS A 111 -4.65 24.75 11.42
N TYR A 112 -4.42 24.64 10.11
CA TYR A 112 -4.89 23.50 9.30
C TYR A 112 -3.72 22.78 8.67
N MET A 113 -3.66 21.46 8.88
CA MET A 113 -2.53 20.65 8.44
C MET A 113 -2.61 20.38 6.93
N PRO A 114 -1.53 20.61 6.17
CA PRO A 114 -1.53 20.37 4.73
C PRO A 114 -1.64 18.87 4.42
N VAL A 115 -2.47 18.54 3.44
CA VAL A 115 -2.52 17.20 2.84
C VAL A 115 -1.86 17.27 1.46
N LYS A 116 -0.80 16.49 1.27
CA LYS A 116 0.05 16.56 0.07
C LYS A 116 0.45 15.16 -0.41
N ALA A 117 0.74 15.03 -1.69
CA ALA A 117 1.49 13.89 -2.20
C ALA A 117 3.00 14.17 -2.10
N ILE A 118 3.80 13.11 -1.94
CA ILE A 118 5.26 13.21 -1.82
C ILE A 118 5.87 12.32 -2.91
N ASP A 119 6.65 12.88 -3.83
CA ASP A 119 7.40 12.09 -4.83
C ASP A 119 8.68 11.49 -4.21
N VAL A 120 9.31 10.59 -4.94
CA VAL A 120 10.50 9.83 -4.53
C VAL A 120 11.71 10.70 -4.25
N ASP A 121 11.77 11.90 -4.81
CA ASP A 121 12.83 12.90 -4.60
C ASP A 121 12.50 13.91 -3.49
N GLY A 122 11.34 13.78 -2.85
CA GLY A 122 10.87 14.69 -1.80
C GLY A 122 10.02 15.86 -2.33
N THR A 123 9.79 15.95 -3.64
CA THR A 123 8.89 16.96 -4.21
C THR A 123 7.49 16.84 -3.61
N ILE A 124 6.96 17.97 -3.14
CA ILE A 124 5.64 18.06 -2.51
C ILE A 124 4.63 18.49 -3.56
N ILE A 125 3.61 17.66 -3.78
CA ILE A 125 2.58 17.89 -4.79
C ILE A 125 1.25 18.22 -4.10
N ASP A 126 0.60 19.26 -4.60
CA ASP A 126 -0.62 19.80 -4.03
C ASP A 126 -1.81 18.87 -4.22
N ILE A 127 -2.56 18.59 -3.16
CA ILE A 127 -3.85 17.91 -3.24
C ILE A 127 -4.97 18.96 -3.13
N LYS A 128 -5.86 18.98 -4.13
CA LYS A 128 -6.97 19.92 -4.23
C LYS A 128 -8.28 19.19 -4.50
N ALA A 129 -9.39 19.78 -4.08
CA ALA A 129 -10.70 19.42 -4.59
C ALA A 129 -11.05 20.34 -5.76
N LEU A 130 -11.41 19.76 -6.90
CA LEU A 130 -11.74 20.46 -8.14
C LEU A 130 -13.25 20.45 -8.37
N SER A 131 -13.85 21.64 -8.50
CA SER A 131 -15.25 21.78 -8.88
C SER A 131 -15.46 21.60 -10.38
N ALA A 132 -16.72 21.39 -10.79
CA ALA A 132 -17.09 21.33 -12.20
C ALA A 132 -16.78 22.65 -12.94
N ASP A 133 -16.79 23.77 -12.22
CA ASP A 133 -16.51 25.11 -12.75
C ASP A 133 -15.01 25.45 -12.78
N GLY A 134 -14.15 24.53 -12.31
CA GLY A 134 -12.70 24.68 -12.31
C GLY A 134 -12.11 25.30 -11.04
N ASP A 135 -12.92 25.60 -10.04
CA ASP A 135 -12.42 26.09 -8.75
C ASP A 135 -11.64 24.99 -8.02
N MET A 136 -10.49 25.38 -7.47
CA MET A 136 -9.64 24.51 -6.66
C MET A 136 -9.72 24.89 -5.19
N LEU A 137 -10.13 23.93 -4.38
CA LEU A 137 -10.24 24.06 -2.93
C LEU A 137 -9.08 23.34 -2.26
N ASP A 138 -8.59 23.92 -1.18
CA ASP A 138 -7.52 23.33 -0.37
C ASP A 138 -8.01 22.09 0.37
N VAL A 139 -7.21 21.02 0.36
CA VAL A 139 -7.47 19.82 1.17
C VAL A 139 -6.56 19.84 2.40
N LYS A 140 -7.16 19.78 3.59
CA LYS A 140 -6.44 19.91 4.86
C LYS A 140 -6.97 18.95 5.94
N GLY A 141 -6.13 18.66 6.93
CA GLY A 141 -6.54 18.15 8.23
C GLY A 141 -7.05 19.31 9.10
N VAL A 142 -8.31 19.24 9.55
CA VAL A 142 -8.98 20.39 10.21
C VAL A 142 -9.23 20.20 11.71
N THR A 143 -9.45 18.97 12.16
CA THR A 143 -9.66 18.64 13.58
C THR A 143 -9.12 17.25 13.86
N GLN A 144 -8.63 17.05 15.08
CA GLN A 144 -8.12 15.76 15.54
C GLN A 144 -8.89 15.30 16.78
N SER A 145 -9.28 14.03 16.78
CA SER A 145 -9.87 13.35 17.94
C SER A 145 -9.10 12.05 18.16
N GLY A 146 -8.29 12.02 19.22
CA GLY A 146 -7.33 10.94 19.45
C GLY A 146 -6.40 10.77 18.25
N ASN A 147 -6.41 9.58 17.68
CA ASN A 147 -5.55 9.19 16.56
C ASN A 147 -6.15 9.50 15.18
N ILE A 148 -7.38 10.03 15.13
CA ILE A 148 -8.11 10.28 13.88
C ILE A 148 -8.16 11.78 13.60
N ILE A 149 -7.77 12.15 12.38
CA ILE A 149 -7.81 13.52 11.87
C ILE A 149 -8.90 13.61 10.79
N ASN A 150 -9.79 14.58 10.94
CA ASN A 150 -10.78 14.88 9.92
C ASN A 150 -10.11 15.61 8.74
N ILE A 151 -10.20 15.00 7.56
CA ILE A 151 -9.73 15.60 6.32
C ILE A 151 -10.93 16.22 5.61
N LYS A 152 -10.76 17.48 5.19
CA LYS A 152 -11.80 18.28 4.54
C LYS A 152 -11.22 19.05 3.37
N ALA A 153 -12.04 19.27 2.35
CA ALA A 153 -11.80 20.37 1.42
C ALA A 153 -12.35 21.66 2.03
N ILE A 154 -11.67 22.78 1.80
CA ILE A 154 -12.00 24.10 2.36
C ILE A 154 -12.18 25.08 1.21
N ASN A 155 -13.34 25.75 1.13
CA ASN A 155 -13.55 26.82 0.17
C ASN A 155 -12.99 28.17 0.68
N LYS A 156 -13.09 29.22 -0.16
CA LYS A 156 -12.56 30.55 0.15
C LYS A 156 -13.29 31.20 1.34
N GLU A 157 -14.52 30.81 1.57
CA GLU A 157 -15.40 31.25 2.66
C GLU A 157 -15.15 30.49 3.98
N GLY A 158 -14.31 29.45 3.95
CA GLY A 158 -13.95 28.64 5.12
C GLY A 158 -14.91 27.49 5.44
N GLU A 159 -15.84 27.17 4.54
CA GLU A 159 -16.74 26.03 4.66
C GLU A 159 -16.02 24.70 4.40
N PHE A 160 -16.42 23.66 5.12
CA PHE A 160 -15.77 22.35 5.08
C PHE A 160 -16.59 21.29 4.38
N TYR A 161 -15.98 20.64 3.38
CA TYR A 161 -16.60 19.54 2.64
C TYR A 161 -15.97 18.21 3.06
N GLY A 162 -16.82 17.24 3.38
CA GLY A 162 -16.36 15.89 3.74
C GLY A 162 -15.71 15.19 2.56
N ILE A 163 -14.60 14.48 2.79
CA ILE A 163 -13.94 13.70 1.74
C ILE A 163 -14.24 12.21 1.95
N LYS A 164 -14.67 11.54 0.89
CA LYS A 164 -15.04 10.14 0.89
C LYS A 164 -14.36 9.38 -0.25
N ALA A 165 -14.02 8.13 0.02
CA ALA A 165 -13.65 7.15 -0.99
C ALA A 165 -14.90 6.37 -1.41
N ILE A 166 -15.13 6.28 -2.71
CA ILE A 166 -16.32 5.66 -3.32
C ILE A 166 -15.84 4.55 -4.26
N SER A 167 -16.21 3.33 -3.94
CA SER A 167 -15.91 2.14 -4.73
C SER A 167 -16.67 2.11 -6.07
N PRO A 168 -16.26 1.25 -7.01
CA PRO A 168 -17.01 1.02 -8.24
C PRO A 168 -18.46 0.54 -8.03
N ASN A 169 -18.74 -0.16 -6.93
CA ASN A 169 -20.08 -0.64 -6.58
C ASN A 169 -20.83 0.28 -5.59
N GLY A 170 -20.33 1.51 -5.36
CA GLY A 170 -21.03 2.54 -4.59
C GLY A 170 -20.88 2.46 -3.07
N TRP A 171 -20.07 1.53 -2.55
CA TRP A 171 -19.67 1.51 -1.15
C TRP A 171 -18.81 2.73 -0.82
N VAL A 172 -18.95 3.24 0.39
CA VAL A 172 -18.38 4.53 0.79
C VAL A 172 -17.57 4.38 2.08
N ASN A 173 -16.35 4.91 2.03
CA ASN A 173 -15.46 5.05 3.16
C ASN A 173 -15.16 6.53 3.44
N ASP A 174 -14.93 6.88 4.70
CA ASP A 174 -14.42 8.20 5.06
C ASP A 174 -12.92 8.29 4.75
N VAL A 175 -12.46 9.42 4.23
CA VAL A 175 -11.03 9.70 4.14
C VAL A 175 -10.59 10.46 5.39
N LYS A 176 -9.68 9.86 6.16
CA LYS A 176 -9.18 10.38 7.43
C LYS A 176 -7.65 10.37 7.47
N GLY A 177 -7.08 11.25 8.29
CA GLY A 177 -5.70 11.13 8.73
C GLY A 177 -5.62 10.19 9.93
N ILE A 178 -4.58 9.36 9.99
CA ILE A 178 -4.33 8.37 11.03
C ILE A 178 -2.96 8.62 11.61
N LYS A 179 -2.94 9.00 12.88
CA LYS A 179 -1.75 9.17 13.69
C LYS A 179 -1.57 7.93 14.55
N MET A 180 -0.45 7.23 14.42
CA MET A 180 -0.20 6.01 15.23
C MET A 180 0.71 6.32 16.42
N ASN A 181 1.64 7.26 16.23
CA ASN A 181 2.65 7.61 17.22
C ASN A 181 2.23 8.88 18.01
N LYS A 182 2.82 9.11 19.19
CA LYS A 182 2.48 10.30 20.01
C LYS A 182 3.34 11.51 19.65
N GLU A 183 4.48 11.26 19.02
CA GLU A 183 5.45 12.24 18.56
C GLU A 183 4.89 13.11 17.44
N THR A 184 5.38 14.34 17.29
CA THR A 184 4.94 15.24 16.22
C THR A 184 5.20 14.65 14.84
N VAL A 185 6.40 14.10 14.63
CA VAL A 185 6.78 13.43 13.39
C VAL A 185 6.38 11.96 13.49
N GLU A 186 5.48 11.51 12.61
CA GLU A 186 5.09 10.11 12.48
C GLU A 186 6.18 9.30 11.78
N GLU A 187 6.71 9.86 10.69
CA GLU A 187 7.79 9.30 9.87
C GLU A 187 8.40 10.40 8.98
N VAL A 188 9.53 10.09 8.33
CA VAL A 188 10.12 10.93 7.28
C VAL A 188 10.06 10.18 5.97
N VAL A 189 9.36 10.73 4.96
CA VAL A 189 9.19 10.14 3.63
C VAL A 189 9.93 11.00 2.62
N SER A 190 10.96 10.44 1.96
CA SER A 190 11.77 11.17 0.98
C SER A 190 12.31 12.51 1.52
N GLY A 191 12.67 12.56 2.81
CA GLY A 191 13.14 13.78 3.47
C GLY A 191 12.05 14.74 3.97
N VAL A 192 10.76 14.43 3.74
CA VAL A 192 9.62 15.23 4.20
C VAL A 192 9.06 14.68 5.51
N GLU A 193 8.93 15.53 6.53
CA GLU A 193 8.34 15.17 7.81
C GLU A 193 6.81 15.01 7.69
N VAL A 194 6.34 13.81 7.97
CA VAL A 194 4.92 13.44 7.92
C VAL A 194 4.34 13.51 9.32
N TYR A 195 3.22 14.20 9.47
CA TYR A 195 2.45 14.19 10.71
C TYR A 195 1.55 12.96 10.81
N ALA A 196 0.90 12.53 9.72
CA ALA A 196 -0.02 11.38 9.76
C ALA A 196 -0.22 10.73 8.39
N HIS A 197 -0.65 9.47 8.40
CA HIS A 197 -1.03 8.72 7.19
C HIS A 197 -2.44 9.12 6.74
N ILE A 198 -2.71 9.22 5.43
CA ILE A 198 -4.09 9.34 4.93
C ILE A 198 -4.61 7.97 4.53
N LYS A 199 -5.79 7.60 5.03
CA LYS A 199 -6.45 6.31 4.76
C LYS A 199 -7.94 6.48 4.49
N GLY A 200 -8.49 5.61 3.66
CA GLY A 200 -9.93 5.39 3.54
C GLY A 200 -10.40 4.36 4.57
N LEU A 201 -11.32 4.73 5.46
CA LEU A 201 -11.83 3.86 6.53
C LEU A 201 -13.31 3.57 6.33
N THR A 202 -13.73 2.34 6.61
CA THR A 202 -15.15 2.01 6.69
C THR A 202 -15.84 2.92 7.70
N GLN A 203 -16.96 3.51 7.30
CA GLN A 203 -17.77 4.31 8.20
C GLN A 203 -18.42 3.41 9.25
N SER A 204 -17.99 3.52 10.51
CA SER A 204 -18.70 2.87 11.62
C SER A 204 -19.90 3.74 11.99
N TYR A 205 -21.10 3.26 11.71
CA TYR A 205 -22.31 3.78 12.34
C TYR A 205 -22.34 3.25 13.78
N TYR A 206 -22.28 4.15 14.76
CA TYR A 206 -22.64 3.85 16.15
C TYR A 206 -24.04 4.42 16.41
#